data_AF-A0A661ZSP0-F1
#
_entry.id   AF-A0A661ZSP0-F1
#
_cell.length_a   1.000
_cell.length_b   1.000
_cell.length_c   1.000
_cell.angle_alpha   90.00
_cell.angle_beta   90.00
_cell.angle_gamma   90.00
#
_symmetry.space_group_name_H-M   'P 1'
#
loop_
_entity.id
_entity.type
_entity.pdbx_description
1 polymer ?
#
loop_
_entity_poly.entity_id
_entity_poly.type
_entity_poly.pdbx_seq_one_letter_code
_entity_poly.pdbx_strand_id
1 'polypeptide(L)'
;MKKAKIWLSYDLGVDGDYNGMYYFLDEHEAKECGDSIGIFSFEYENDVINELKTEIKEEIQLRKSDRVYVIVYKGKEIAKAGFIFGKRKITPWHGYAQTVEDVLDINEIL
;
A
#
# COMPACT_ATOMS: atom_id res chain seq x y z
N MET A 1 -17.53 18.52 -2.53
CA MET A 1 -16.51 17.50 -2.23
C MET A 1 -16.27 16.65 -3.45
N LYS A 2 -15.01 16.26 -3.69
CA LYS A 2 -14.61 15.32 -4.73
C LYS A 2 -14.59 13.91 -4.13
N LYS A 3 -14.73 12.88 -4.96
CA LYS A 3 -14.71 11.49 -4.53
C LYS A 3 -13.65 10.71 -5.29
N ALA A 4 -12.88 9.91 -4.58
CA ALA A 4 -11.94 8.96 -5.15
C ALA A 4 -12.18 7.57 -4.58
N LYS A 5 -11.79 6.54 -5.33
CA LYS A 5 -11.75 5.18 -4.79
C LYS A 5 -10.31 4.87 -4.42
N ILE A 6 -10.10 4.42 -3.18
CA ILE A 6 -8.79 4.16 -2.60
C ILE A 6 -8.64 2.66 -2.49
N TRP A 7 -7.59 2.12 -3.11
CA TRP A 7 -7.10 0.79 -2.81
C TRP A 7 -5.91 0.95 -1.87
N LEU A 8 -6.05 0.51 -0.62
CA LEU A 8 -5.04 0.66 0.42
C LEU A 8 -4.46 -0.71 0.74
N SER A 9 -3.14 -0.81 0.75
CA SER A 9 -2.39 -1.95 1.27
C SER A 9 -1.50 -1.48 2.41
N TYR A 10 -1.44 -2.25 3.48
CA TYR A 10 -0.63 -1.91 4.64
C TYR A 10 0.27 -3.06 5.08
N ASP A 11 1.36 -2.71 5.71
CA ASP A 11 2.22 -3.62 6.45
C ASP A 11 2.67 -2.86 7.71
N LEU A 12 2.04 -3.20 8.82
CA LEU A 12 2.32 -2.60 10.11
C LEU A 12 3.33 -3.42 10.91
N GLY A 13 3.87 -4.53 10.36
CA GLY A 13 4.74 -5.45 11.08
C GLY A 13 4.07 -6.11 12.30
N VAL A 14 4.87 -6.82 13.11
CA VAL A 14 4.40 -7.42 14.37
C VAL A 14 4.09 -6.30 15.37
N ASP A 15 2.99 -6.47 16.11
CA ASP A 15 2.49 -5.53 17.11
C ASP A 15 2.30 -4.10 16.58
N GLY A 16 2.02 -3.96 15.28
CA GLY A 16 1.57 -2.69 14.70
C GLY A 16 0.19 -2.30 15.23
N ASP A 17 -0.19 -1.05 15.01
CA ASP A 17 -1.51 -0.55 15.42
C ASP A 17 -2.63 -1.04 14.47
N TYR A 18 -2.89 -2.34 14.52
CA TYR A 18 -3.95 -2.99 13.74
C TYR A 18 -5.33 -2.57 14.21
N ASN A 19 -5.51 -2.24 15.50
CA ASN A 19 -6.79 -1.74 16.00
C ASN A 19 -7.16 -0.41 15.35
N GLY A 20 -6.22 0.55 15.31
CA GLY A 20 -6.44 1.83 14.60
C GLY A 20 -6.68 1.62 13.11
N MET A 21 -5.91 0.74 12.44
CA MET A 21 -6.12 0.43 11.03
C MET A 21 -7.48 -0.22 10.75
N TYR A 22 -7.91 -1.16 11.58
CA TYR A 22 -9.20 -1.82 11.42
C TYR A 22 -10.36 -0.86 11.70
N TYR A 23 -10.22 0.01 12.70
CA TYR A 23 -11.18 1.07 12.96
C TYR A 23 -11.29 2.02 11.75
N PHE A 24 -10.18 2.53 11.24
CA PHE A 24 -10.14 3.40 10.04
C PHE A 24 -10.81 2.74 8.83
N LEU A 25 -10.55 1.45 8.59
CA LEU A 25 -11.16 0.71 7.49
C LEU A 25 -12.67 0.47 7.69
N ASP A 26 -13.11 0.19 8.92
CA ASP A 26 -14.51 -0.01 9.27
C ASP A 26 -15.31 1.29 9.12
N GLU A 27 -14.77 2.41 9.60
CA GLU A 27 -15.39 3.75 9.46
C GLU A 27 -15.63 4.11 7.99
N HIS A 28 -14.76 3.66 7.09
CA HIS A 28 -14.87 3.88 5.65
C HIS A 28 -15.69 2.82 4.91
N GLU A 29 -16.32 1.89 5.63
CA GLU A 29 -17.04 0.74 5.08
C GLU A 29 -16.19 -0.01 4.04
N ALA A 30 -14.89 -0.15 4.32
CA ALA A 30 -13.95 -0.71 3.37
C ALA A 30 -14.27 -2.18 3.11
N LYS A 31 -14.16 -2.58 1.84
CA LYS A 31 -14.26 -3.98 1.46
C LYS A 31 -12.90 -4.64 1.59
N GLU A 32 -12.86 -5.75 2.32
CA GLU A 32 -11.71 -6.65 2.40
C GLU A 32 -11.40 -7.21 1.00
N CYS A 33 -10.10 -7.25 0.65
CA CYS A 33 -9.61 -7.60 -0.69
C CYS A 33 -8.35 -8.49 -0.63
N GLY A 34 -8.21 -9.27 0.45
CA GLY A 34 -7.04 -10.04 0.81
C GLY A 34 -6.34 -9.49 2.06
N ASP A 35 -5.36 -10.26 2.51
CA ASP A 35 -4.58 -9.94 3.71
C ASP A 35 -3.96 -8.55 3.62
N SER A 36 -4.26 -7.72 4.61
CA SER A 36 -3.75 -6.36 4.73
C SER A 36 -4.03 -5.45 3.53
N ILE A 37 -5.19 -5.66 2.88
CA ILE A 37 -5.64 -4.88 1.73
C ILE A 37 -7.13 -4.54 1.87
N GLY A 38 -7.48 -3.28 1.64
CA GLY A 38 -8.87 -2.80 1.64
C GLY A 38 -9.16 -1.83 0.50
N ILE A 39 -10.43 -1.75 0.09
CA ILE A 39 -10.90 -0.78 -0.89
C ILE A 39 -12.11 -0.01 -0.38
N PHE A 40 -12.08 1.32 -0.47
CA PHE A 40 -13.14 2.20 0.02
C PHE A 40 -13.27 3.45 -0.86
N SER A 41 -14.34 4.21 -0.64
CA SER A 41 -14.47 5.53 -1.25
C SER A 41 -14.06 6.61 -0.26
N PHE A 42 -13.31 7.60 -0.73
CA PHE A 42 -12.81 8.69 0.09
C PHE A 42 -13.25 10.02 -0.49
N GLU A 43 -13.73 10.90 0.38
CA GLU A 43 -14.21 12.23 0.03
C GLU A 43 -13.17 13.26 0.45
N TYR A 44 -12.86 14.20 -0.45
CA TYR A 44 -11.77 15.14 -0.25
C TYR A 44 -12.08 16.47 -0.95
N GLU A 45 -11.42 17.54 -0.51
CA GLU A 45 -11.62 18.88 -1.06
C GLU A 45 -10.53 19.25 -2.08
N ASN A 46 -9.27 19.07 -1.69
CA ASN A 46 -8.11 19.63 -2.36
C ASN A 46 -7.17 18.53 -2.86
N ASP A 47 -6.38 17.95 -1.96
CA ASP A 47 -5.37 16.93 -2.25
C ASP A 47 -5.69 15.65 -1.47
N VAL A 48 -6.27 14.70 -2.20
CA VAL A 48 -6.65 13.38 -1.70
C VAL A 48 -5.55 12.66 -0.93
N ILE A 49 -4.27 12.84 -1.27
CA ILE A 49 -3.18 12.15 -0.58
C ILE A 49 -2.86 12.82 0.74
N ASN A 50 -2.79 14.16 0.77
CA ASN A 50 -2.50 14.89 2.00
C ASN A 50 -3.65 14.76 3.02
N GLU A 51 -4.89 14.80 2.54
CA GLU A 51 -6.08 14.60 3.38
C GLU A 51 -6.11 13.16 3.93
N LEU A 52 -5.96 12.14 3.07
CA LEU A 52 -5.87 10.74 3.51
C LEU A 52 -4.71 10.48 4.49
N LYS A 53 -3.55 11.12 4.28
CA LYS A 53 -2.42 11.04 5.22
C LYS A 53 -2.73 11.67 6.57
N THR A 54 -3.54 12.72 6.59
CA THR A 54 -3.90 13.41 7.83
C THR A 54 -4.81 12.53 8.66
N GLU A 55 -5.87 12.02 8.06
CA GLU A 55 -6.85 11.15 8.70
C GLU A 55 -6.25 9.83 9.20
N ILE A 56 -5.40 9.18 8.39
CA ILE A 56 -4.66 7.99 8.82
C ILE A 56 -3.80 8.26 10.08
N LYS A 57 -3.22 9.46 10.21
CA LYS A 57 -2.41 9.79 11.40
C LYS A 57 -3.24 10.10 12.63
N GLU A 58 -4.51 10.46 12.46
CA GLU A 58 -5.43 10.73 13.56
C GLU A 58 -5.88 9.39 14.19
N GLU A 59 -6.10 8.37 13.36
CA GLU A 59 -6.60 7.06 13.81
C GLU A 59 -5.51 6.01 14.07
N ILE A 60 -4.33 6.15 13.47
CA ILE A 60 -3.31 5.07 13.46
C ILE A 60 -1.95 5.57 13.98
N GLN A 61 -1.44 4.90 15.02
CA GLN A 61 -0.10 5.16 15.56
C GLN A 61 1.00 4.51 14.70
N LEU A 62 1.34 5.18 13.59
CA LEU A 62 2.35 4.68 12.66
C LEU A 62 3.79 4.80 13.17
N ARG A 63 4.53 3.71 13.08
CA ARG A 63 5.98 3.63 13.32
C ARG A 63 6.77 3.87 12.04
N LYS A 64 8.07 4.13 12.16
CA LYS A 64 8.96 4.33 11.00
C LYS A 64 9.07 3.10 10.08
N SER A 65 8.88 1.90 10.63
CA SER A 65 8.89 0.64 9.91
C SER A 65 7.63 0.38 9.11
N ASP A 66 6.53 1.01 9.51
CA ASP A 66 5.20 0.72 9.00
C ASP A 66 5.04 1.32 7.61
N ARG A 67 4.25 0.64 6.78
CA ARG A 67 4.13 0.95 5.36
C ARG A 67 2.66 0.98 5.00
N VAL A 68 2.28 2.03 4.28
CA VAL A 68 0.95 2.14 3.69
C VAL A 68 1.14 2.57 2.24
N TYR A 69 0.71 1.71 1.33
CA TYR A 69 0.69 1.94 -0.10
C TYR A 69 -0.75 2.16 -0.55
N VAL A 70 -0.97 3.14 -1.43
CA VAL A 70 -2.29 3.41 -1.96
C VAL A 70 -2.28 3.48 -3.48
N ILE A 71 -3.41 3.11 -4.08
CA ILE A 71 -3.77 3.41 -5.45
C ILE A 71 -5.05 4.24 -5.39
N VAL A 72 -4.99 5.44 -5.97
CA VAL A 72 -6.11 6.38 -6.02
C VAL A 72 -6.71 6.34 -7.41
N TYR A 73 -7.97 5.93 -7.49
CA TYR A 73 -8.76 5.97 -8.70
C TYR A 73 -9.66 7.18 -8.73
N LYS A 74 -9.67 7.90 -9.86
CA LYS A 74 -10.65 8.94 -10.18
C LYS A 74 -11.47 8.45 -11.37
N GLY A 75 -12.69 7.98 -11.10
CA GLY A 75 -13.47 7.26 -12.11
C GLY A 75 -12.85 5.90 -12.43
N LYS A 76 -12.46 5.70 -13.69
CA LYS A 76 -11.84 4.43 -14.17
C LYS A 76 -10.32 4.49 -14.28
N GLU A 77 -9.71 5.65 -14.02
CA GLU A 77 -8.28 5.86 -14.21
C GLU A 77 -7.54 5.89 -12.87
N ILE A 78 -6.31 5.39 -12.88
CA ILE A 78 -5.37 5.53 -11.77
C ILE A 78 -4.79 6.94 -11.82
N ALA A 79 -5.16 7.77 -10.85
CA ALA A 79 -4.67 9.14 -10.74
C ALA A 79 -3.32 9.22 -10.02
N LYS A 80 -3.10 8.34 -9.04
CA LYS A 80 -1.86 8.31 -8.24
C LYS A 80 -1.69 6.94 -7.60
N ALA A 81 -0.45 6.47 -7.50
CA ALA A 81 -0.13 5.25 -6.78
C ALA A 81 1.22 5.40 -6.08
N GLY A 82 1.36 4.92 -4.85
CA GLY A 82 2.61 5.09 -4.11
C GLY A 82 2.50 4.82 -2.61
N PHE A 83 3.65 4.74 -1.96
CA PHE A 83 3.74 4.77 -0.51
C PHE A 83 3.39 6.16 0.00
N ILE A 84 2.38 6.23 0.87
CA ILE A 84 2.06 7.45 1.62
C ILE A 84 2.74 7.45 2.98
N PHE A 85 3.03 6.25 3.51
CA PHE A 85 3.84 6.01 4.71
C PHE A 85 4.86 4.90 4.45
N GLY A 86 6.03 5.03 5.06
CA GLY A 86 7.16 4.12 4.86
C GLY A 86 7.77 4.24 3.46
N LYS A 87 8.47 3.19 3.03
CA LYS A 87 9.15 3.14 1.73
C LYS A 87 9.18 1.73 1.14
N ARG A 88 9.44 1.68 -0.17
CA ARG A 88 9.73 0.43 -0.88
C ARG A 88 11.00 -0.21 -0.29
N LYS A 89 10.94 -1.50 0.00
CA LYS A 89 12.11 -2.33 0.33
C LYS A 89 12.68 -2.94 -0.95
N ILE A 90 13.88 -3.51 -0.86
CA ILE A 90 14.40 -4.38 -1.93
C ILE A 90 13.33 -5.44 -2.22
N THR A 91 13.04 -5.66 -3.50
CA THR A 91 11.99 -6.58 -3.92
C THR A 91 12.38 -8.00 -3.52
N PRO A 92 11.55 -8.74 -2.76
CA PRO A 92 11.90 -10.07 -2.26
C PRO A 92 12.22 -11.10 -3.36
N TRP A 93 11.63 -10.93 -4.54
CA TRP A 93 11.87 -11.78 -5.72
C TRP A 93 13.05 -11.31 -6.59
N HIS A 94 13.85 -10.34 -6.12
CA HIS A 94 15.07 -9.94 -6.82
C HIS A 94 16.00 -11.15 -6.96
N GLY A 95 16.43 -11.47 -8.19
CA GLY A 95 17.31 -12.60 -8.48
C GLY A 95 16.64 -13.97 -8.56
N TYR A 96 15.31 -14.09 -8.40
CA TYR A 96 14.61 -15.38 -8.48
C TYR A 96 14.28 -15.79 -9.92
N ALA A 97 14.10 -14.82 -10.82
CA ALA A 97 14.00 -15.10 -12.24
C ALA A 97 15.43 -15.11 -12.82
N GLN A 98 16.02 -16.30 -12.95
CA GLN A 98 17.26 -16.47 -13.69
C GLN A 98 17.05 -16.10 -15.16
N THR A 99 17.99 -15.38 -15.73
CA THR A 99 18.05 -15.15 -17.17
C THR A 99 18.71 -16.34 -17.86
N VAL A 100 18.47 -16.55 -19.15
CA VAL A 100 19.06 -17.66 -19.92
C VAL A 100 20.61 -17.60 -19.90
N GLU A 101 21.18 -16.40 -19.77
CA GLU A 101 22.62 -16.16 -19.64
C GLU A 101 23.17 -16.75 -18.34
N ASP A 102 22.44 -16.64 -17.21
CA ASP A 102 22.84 -17.20 -15.92
C ASP A 102 22.91 -18.75 -15.93
N VAL A 103 22.23 -19.40 -16.88
CA VAL A 103 22.20 -20.88 -17.01
C VAL A 103 23.36 -21.39 -17.88
N LEU A 104 23.86 -20.58 -18.81
CA LEU A 104 24.96 -20.96 -19.70
C LEU A 104 26.32 -20.90 -18.97
N ASP A 105 26.53 -19.91 -18.11
CA ASP A 105 27.76 -19.77 -17.30
C ASP A 105 27.98 -20.95 -16.32
N ILE A 106 26.91 -21.61 -15.88
CA ILE A 106 27.00 -22.77 -14.97
C ILE A 106 27.45 -24.03 -15.73
N ASN A 107 27.10 -24.15 -17.02
CA ASN A 107 27.38 -25.32 -17.83
C ASN A 107 28.74 -25.26 -18.54
N GLU A 108 29.43 -24.12 -18.55
CA GLU A 108 30.80 -23.99 -19.10
C GLU A 108 31.91 -24.31 -18.07
N ILE A 109 31.55 -24.60 -16.81
CA ILE A 109 32.51 -24.93 -15.72
C ILE A 109 32.59 -26.46 -15.44
N LEU A 110 31.83 -27.30 -16.16
CA LEU A 110 31.86 -28.77 -16.09
C LEU A 110 32.48 -29.40 -17.34
#